data_AF-A0A5C4Q0F7-F1
#
_entry.id   AF-A0A5C4Q0F7-F1
#
_cell.length_a   1.000
_cell.length_b   1.000
_cell.length_c   1.000
_cell.angle_alpha   90.00
_cell.angle_beta   90.00
_cell.angle_gamma   90.00
#
_symmetry.space_group_name_H-M   'P 1'
#
loop_
_entity.id
_entity.type
_entity.pdbx_description
1 polymer ?
#
loop_
_entity_poly.entity_id
_entity_poly.type
_entity_poly.pdbx_seq_one_letter_code
_entity_poly.pdbx_strand_id
1 'polypeptide(L)'
;MTFLSLMSALWLGGCATPPQNSESQRAAYARVQVALGYLQQHQYEAAKQSLDKALQHSPDYYLPYLVSAHYYQLIGNLNQAENYYQIALQKDSKQGDAHNNYGAFLCQQGRFSDAFYHFETALASPDYYRLAQTYENTALCAHQAHDQTRKDIALQKLAKIDQQQAEQLQRILK
;
A
#
# COMPACT_ATOMS: atom_id res chain seq x y z
N MET A 1 69.47 -0.89 28.44
CA MET A 1 68.74 -1.76 27.49
C MET A 1 67.46 -2.22 28.17
N THR A 2 66.33 -1.59 27.87
CA THR A 2 64.99 -2.20 27.94
C THR A 2 64.05 -1.35 27.09
N PHE A 3 63.41 -2.01 26.14
CA PHE A 3 62.74 -1.45 24.97
C PHE A 3 61.42 -0.73 25.31
N LEU A 4 61.19 0.41 24.66
CA LEU A 4 59.87 1.00 24.45
C LEU A 4 59.08 0.10 23.49
N SER A 5 58.00 -0.53 23.94
CA SER A 5 57.04 -1.19 23.06
C SER A 5 55.81 -0.30 22.89
N LEU A 6 55.72 0.36 21.74
CA LEU A 6 54.46 0.86 21.19
C LEU A 6 53.58 -0.36 20.86
N MET A 7 52.47 -0.54 21.56
CA MET A 7 51.37 -1.38 21.08
C MET A 7 50.26 -0.49 20.52
N SER A 8 50.18 -0.56 19.20
CA SER A 8 49.12 -0.10 18.32
C SER A 8 47.73 -0.48 18.83
N ALA A 9 46.88 0.53 19.01
CA ALA A 9 45.45 0.34 19.21
C ALA A 9 44.81 -0.12 17.89
N LEU A 10 44.37 -1.38 17.83
CA LEU A 10 43.49 -1.86 16.78
C LEU A 10 42.11 -1.21 16.95
N TRP A 11 41.75 -0.34 16.02
CA TRP A 11 40.38 0.12 15.83
C TRP A 11 39.59 -1.00 15.15
N LEU A 12 38.92 -1.84 15.94
CA LEU A 12 37.87 -2.70 15.42
C LEU A 12 36.70 -1.79 15.02
N GLY A 13 36.60 -1.50 13.72
CA GLY A 13 35.43 -0.85 13.15
C GLY A 13 34.20 -1.69 13.45
N GLY A 14 33.33 -1.20 14.33
CA GLY A 14 32.04 -1.82 14.58
C GLY A 14 31.22 -1.81 13.30
N CYS A 15 30.92 -2.99 12.76
CA CYS A 15 29.81 -3.11 11.81
C CYS A 15 28.56 -2.66 12.55
N ALA A 16 28.09 -1.44 12.29
CA ALA A 16 26.81 -0.97 12.77
C ALA A 16 25.74 -1.89 12.17
N THR A 17 25.25 -2.84 12.96
CA THR A 17 24.12 -3.66 12.59
C THR A 17 22.91 -2.74 12.46
N PRO A 18 22.28 -2.66 11.27
CA PRO A 18 21.06 -1.88 11.15
C PRO A 18 20.02 -2.44 12.14
N PRO A 19 19.09 -1.60 12.63
CA PRO A 19 18.08 -2.06 13.59
C PRO A 19 17.38 -3.30 13.05
N GLN A 20 17.26 -4.35 13.86
CA GLN A 20 16.70 -5.65 13.48
C GLN A 20 15.33 -5.55 12.79
N ASN A 21 14.55 -4.52 13.14
CA ASN A 21 13.26 -4.18 12.52
C ASN A 21 13.39 -3.87 11.01
N SER A 22 14.46 -3.18 10.59
CA SER A 22 14.70 -2.80 9.19
C SER A 22 15.12 -3.97 8.31
N GLU A 23 15.86 -4.94 8.84
CA GLU A 23 16.21 -6.16 8.10
C GLU A 23 15.00 -7.08 7.96
N SER A 24 14.24 -7.24 9.06
CA SER A 24 13.00 -7.99 9.08
C SER A 24 11.96 -7.42 8.10
N GLN A 25 11.81 -6.10 8.04
CA GLN A 25 10.96 -5.43 7.05
C GLN A 25 11.46 -5.58 5.62
N ARG A 26 12.77 -5.55 5.37
CA ARG A 26 13.33 -5.81 4.03
C ARG A 26 13.02 -7.23 3.55
N ALA A 27 13.17 -8.23 4.42
CA ALA A 27 12.81 -9.61 4.11
C ALA A 27 11.30 -9.76 3.84
N ALA A 28 10.46 -9.15 4.67
CA ALA A 28 9.01 -9.12 4.47
C ALA A 28 8.64 -8.43 3.14
N TYR A 29 9.26 -7.30 2.83
CA TYR A 29 9.05 -6.58 1.57
C TYR A 29 9.40 -7.45 0.35
N ALA A 30 10.56 -8.13 0.37
CA ALA A 30 10.94 -9.02 -0.73
C ALA A 30 9.91 -10.14 -0.96
N ARG A 31 9.39 -10.73 0.13
CA ARG A 31 8.32 -11.73 0.07
C ARG A 31 7.00 -11.17 -0.49
N VAL A 32 6.66 -9.92 -0.13
CA VAL A 32 5.50 -9.22 -0.72
C VAL A 32 5.67 -9.06 -2.23
N GLN A 33 6.86 -8.67 -2.71
CA GLN A 33 7.10 -8.53 -4.15
C GLN A 33 6.93 -9.87 -4.89
N VAL A 34 7.40 -10.97 -4.30
CA VAL A 34 7.16 -12.32 -4.83
C VAL A 34 5.66 -12.65 -4.86
N ALA A 35 4.93 -12.35 -3.78
CA ALA A 35 3.48 -12.55 -3.72
C ALA A 35 2.73 -11.76 -4.81
N LEU A 36 3.09 -10.50 -5.04
CA LEU A 36 2.51 -9.68 -6.10
C LEU A 36 2.75 -10.29 -7.49
N GLY A 37 3.96 -10.81 -7.74
CA GLY A 37 4.27 -11.51 -9.00
C GLY A 37 3.44 -12.79 -9.18
N TYR A 38 3.16 -13.52 -8.10
CA TYR A 38 2.26 -14.67 -8.15
C TYR A 38 0.79 -14.27 -8.36
N LEU A 39 0.33 -13.19 -7.73
CA LEU A 39 -1.02 -12.64 -7.93
C LEU A 39 -1.25 -12.22 -9.39
N GLN A 40 -0.27 -11.57 -10.02
CA GLN A 40 -0.33 -11.20 -11.44
C GLN A 40 -0.47 -12.41 -12.37
N GLN A 41 0.03 -13.56 -11.95
CA GLN A 41 -0.06 -14.83 -12.69
C GLN A 41 -1.26 -15.69 -12.25
N HIS A 42 -2.13 -15.16 -11.39
CA HIS A 42 -3.26 -15.88 -10.77
C HIS A 42 -2.85 -17.15 -9.99
N GLN A 43 -1.58 -17.22 -9.54
CA GLN A 43 -1.05 -18.32 -8.73
C GLN A 43 -1.34 -18.07 -7.25
N TYR A 44 -2.61 -18.17 -6.88
CA TYR A 44 -3.13 -17.75 -5.57
C TYR A 44 -2.51 -18.51 -4.39
N GLU A 45 -2.29 -19.83 -4.50
CA GLU A 45 -1.69 -20.60 -3.41
C GLU A 45 -0.24 -20.15 -3.12
N ALA A 46 0.57 -19.98 -4.16
CA ALA A 46 1.96 -19.52 -4.04
C ALA A 46 2.04 -18.08 -3.51
N ALA A 47 1.09 -17.22 -3.91
CA ALA A 47 0.95 -15.88 -3.36
C ALA A 47 0.68 -15.92 -1.85
N LYS A 48 -0.28 -16.75 -1.41
CA LYS A 48 -0.62 -16.90 0.01
C LYS A 48 0.57 -17.39 0.84
N GLN A 49 1.29 -18.40 0.36
CA GLN A 49 2.49 -18.89 1.05
C GLN A 49 3.57 -17.81 1.19
N SER A 50 3.71 -16.94 0.17
CA SER A 50 4.67 -15.85 0.19
C SER A 50 4.26 -14.75 1.18
N LEU A 51 2.96 -14.42 1.25
CA LEU A 51 2.39 -13.49 2.21
C LEU A 51 2.53 -13.98 3.66
N ASP A 52 2.28 -15.27 3.91
CA ASP A 52 2.44 -15.87 5.24
C ASP A 52 3.89 -15.76 5.72
N LYS A 53 4.86 -16.01 4.83
CA LYS A 53 6.28 -15.82 5.15
C LYS A 53 6.62 -14.35 5.37
N ALA A 54 6.02 -13.42 4.61
CA ALA A 54 6.21 -11.99 4.84
C ALA A 54 5.75 -11.56 6.24
N LEU A 55 4.58 -12.06 6.66
CA LEU A 55 4.01 -11.83 7.99
C LEU A 55 4.86 -12.44 9.11
N GLN A 56 5.45 -13.63 8.88
CA GLN A 56 6.39 -14.24 9.83
C GLN A 56 7.67 -13.40 10.01
N HIS A 57 8.18 -12.79 8.94
CA HIS A 57 9.36 -11.93 9.02
C HIS A 57 9.07 -10.62 9.75
N SER A 58 7.94 -9.97 9.48
CA SER A 58 7.60 -8.70 10.11
C SER A 58 6.10 -8.57 10.39
N PRO A 59 5.64 -9.06 11.56
CA PRO A 59 4.22 -8.99 11.95
C PRO A 59 3.67 -7.58 12.15
N ASP A 60 4.55 -6.59 12.34
CA ASP A 60 4.17 -5.18 12.55
C ASP A 60 4.28 -4.32 11.30
N TYR A 61 4.72 -4.90 10.18
CA TYR A 61 4.76 -4.19 8.91
C TYR A 61 3.38 -4.21 8.26
N TYR A 62 2.83 -3.04 7.92
CA TYR A 62 1.49 -2.93 7.33
C TYR A 62 1.37 -3.61 5.95
N LEU A 63 2.43 -3.58 5.14
CA LEU A 63 2.37 -3.89 3.72
C LEU A 63 1.96 -5.35 3.43
N PRO A 64 2.47 -6.39 4.11
CA PRO A 64 1.97 -7.76 3.96
C PRO A 64 0.46 -7.90 4.21
N TYR A 65 -0.11 -7.17 5.17
CA TYR A 65 -1.55 -7.18 5.41
C TYR A 65 -2.31 -6.51 4.27
N LEU A 66 -1.82 -5.36 3.77
CA LEU A 66 -2.40 -4.67 2.63
C LEU A 66 -2.46 -5.56 1.37
N VAL A 67 -1.38 -6.29 1.08
CA VAL A 67 -1.36 -7.21 -0.07
C VAL A 67 -2.18 -8.48 0.19
N SER A 68 -2.28 -8.93 1.45
CA SER A 68 -3.21 -10.00 1.82
C SER A 68 -4.66 -9.61 1.60
N ALA A 69 -5.04 -8.36 1.87
CA ALA A 69 -6.37 -7.85 1.56
C ALA A 69 -6.68 -7.93 0.05
N HIS A 70 -5.74 -7.48 -0.78
CA HIS A 70 -5.84 -7.60 -2.24
C HIS A 70 -5.93 -9.06 -2.71
N TYR A 71 -5.13 -9.96 -2.13
CA TYR A 71 -5.24 -11.41 -2.39
C TYR A 71 -6.66 -11.93 -2.11
N TYR A 72 -7.22 -11.63 -0.94
CA TYR A 72 -8.56 -12.08 -0.57
C TYR A 72 -9.66 -11.48 -1.45
N GLN A 73 -9.49 -10.23 -1.90
CA GLN A 73 -10.38 -9.61 -2.88
C GLN A 73 -10.37 -10.38 -4.21
N LEU A 74 -9.19 -10.74 -4.72
CA LEU A 74 -9.05 -11.47 -6.00
C LEU A 74 -9.70 -12.86 -5.96
N ILE A 75 -9.65 -13.54 -4.81
CA ILE A 75 -10.29 -14.85 -4.64
C ILE A 75 -11.75 -14.76 -4.15
N GLY A 76 -12.32 -13.57 -4.07
CA GLY A 76 -13.72 -13.33 -3.74
C GLY A 76 -14.09 -13.47 -2.25
N ASN A 77 -13.11 -13.60 -1.35
CA ASN A 77 -13.37 -13.63 0.09
C ASN A 77 -13.37 -12.22 0.68
N LEU A 78 -14.47 -11.50 0.47
CA LEU A 78 -14.59 -10.07 0.77
C LEU A 78 -14.50 -9.77 2.27
N ASN A 79 -15.00 -10.67 3.13
CA ASN A 79 -14.91 -10.52 4.58
C ASN A 79 -13.44 -10.53 5.06
N GLN A 80 -12.64 -11.46 4.53
CA GLN A 80 -11.21 -11.48 4.85
C GLN A 80 -10.49 -10.28 4.24
N ALA A 81 -10.85 -9.88 3.01
CA ALA A 81 -10.27 -8.69 2.41
C ALA A 81 -10.45 -7.45 3.31
N GLU A 82 -11.68 -7.20 3.78
CA GLU A 82 -11.98 -6.09 4.69
C GLU A 82 -11.18 -6.18 6.00
N ASN A 83 -11.16 -7.34 6.64
CA ASN A 83 -10.41 -7.55 7.88
C ASN A 83 -8.91 -7.24 7.70
N TYR A 84 -8.30 -7.67 6.58
CA TYR A 84 -6.89 -7.41 6.32
C TYR A 84 -6.61 -5.93 5.97
N TYR A 85 -7.53 -5.22 5.33
CA TYR A 85 -7.41 -3.77 5.17
C TYR A 85 -7.41 -3.05 6.52
N GLN A 86 -8.33 -3.42 7.41
CA GLN A 86 -8.42 -2.86 8.75
C GLN A 86 -7.15 -3.13 9.56
N ILE A 87 -6.61 -4.35 9.50
CA ILE A 87 -5.34 -4.69 10.18
C ILE A 87 -4.18 -3.87 9.59
N ALA A 88 -4.10 -3.70 8.27
CA ALA A 88 -3.05 -2.87 7.66
C ALA A 88 -3.07 -1.45 8.22
N LEU A 89 -4.26 -0.85 8.35
CA LEU A 89 -4.44 0.49 8.93
C LEU A 89 -4.23 0.53 10.45
N GLN A 90 -4.45 -0.57 11.17
CA GLN A 90 -4.07 -0.66 12.59
C GLN A 90 -2.55 -0.71 12.77
N LYS A 91 -1.83 -1.36 11.85
CA LYS A 91 -0.37 -1.42 11.87
C LYS A 91 0.27 -0.09 11.52
N ASP A 92 -0.29 0.63 10.54
CA ASP A 92 0.10 2.00 10.24
C ASP A 92 -1.06 2.79 9.65
N SER A 93 -1.64 3.67 10.47
CA SER A 93 -2.82 4.46 10.13
C SER A 93 -2.51 5.64 9.22
N LYS A 94 -1.24 5.90 8.88
CA LYS A 94 -0.84 7.03 8.02
C LYS A 94 -0.56 6.61 6.60
N GLN A 95 -0.72 5.32 6.26
CA GLN A 95 -0.33 4.82 4.95
C GLN A 95 -1.38 5.16 3.88
N GLY A 96 -1.09 6.17 3.06
CA GLY A 96 -1.96 6.58 1.96
C GLY A 96 -2.32 5.46 0.99
N ASP A 97 -1.38 4.55 0.67
CA ASP A 97 -1.63 3.37 -0.17
C ASP A 97 -2.70 2.45 0.44
N ALA A 98 -2.67 2.26 1.77
CA ALA A 98 -3.63 1.41 2.47
C ALA A 98 -5.02 2.05 2.48
N HIS A 99 -5.10 3.35 2.74
CA HIS A 99 -6.35 4.11 2.65
C HIS A 99 -6.93 4.09 1.23
N ASN A 100 -6.14 4.38 0.20
CA ASN A 100 -6.62 4.38 -1.18
C ASN A 100 -7.14 3.01 -1.62
N ASN A 101 -6.41 1.93 -1.32
CA ASN A 101 -6.84 0.59 -1.70
C ASN A 101 -8.10 0.14 -0.93
N TYR A 102 -8.20 0.48 0.36
CA TYR A 102 -9.40 0.15 1.13
C TYR A 102 -10.61 0.97 0.66
N GLY A 103 -10.42 2.24 0.32
CA GLY A 103 -11.46 3.06 -0.30
C GLY A 103 -11.97 2.47 -1.61
N ALA A 104 -11.06 1.99 -2.46
CA ALA A 104 -11.43 1.31 -3.71
C ALA A 104 -12.24 0.02 -3.45
N PHE A 105 -11.81 -0.79 -2.48
CA PHE A 105 -12.55 -1.98 -2.05
C PHE A 105 -13.96 -1.61 -1.56
N LEU A 106 -14.08 -0.63 -0.65
CA LEU A 106 -15.37 -0.18 -0.11
C LEU A 106 -16.30 0.35 -1.20
N CYS A 107 -15.75 1.05 -2.19
CA CYS A 107 -16.53 1.52 -3.32
C CYS A 107 -17.13 0.36 -4.13
N GLN A 108 -16.35 -0.69 -4.38
CA GLN A 108 -16.85 -1.90 -5.05
C GLN A 108 -17.96 -2.59 -4.24
N GLN A 109 -17.99 -2.41 -2.92
CA GLN A 109 -19.07 -2.90 -2.04
C GLN A 109 -20.27 -1.94 -1.97
N GLY A 110 -20.27 -0.83 -2.71
CA GLY A 110 -21.33 0.19 -2.65
C GLY A 110 -21.29 1.07 -1.41
N ARG A 111 -20.24 0.98 -0.59
CA ARG A 111 -20.04 1.77 0.63
C ARG A 111 -19.37 3.10 0.31
N PHE A 112 -20.06 3.92 -0.48
CA PHE A 112 -19.48 5.11 -1.10
C PHE A 112 -19.00 6.16 -0.09
N SER A 113 -19.76 6.45 0.97
CA SER A 113 -19.35 7.43 1.98
C SER A 113 -18.04 7.03 2.69
N ASP A 114 -17.91 5.76 3.07
CA ASP A 114 -16.69 5.24 3.68
C ASP A 114 -15.53 5.27 2.67
N ALA A 115 -15.79 4.91 1.41
CA ALA A 115 -14.79 4.97 0.35
C ALA A 115 -14.21 6.39 0.20
N PHE A 116 -15.06 7.41 0.15
CA PHE A 116 -14.63 8.80 0.03
C PHE A 116 -13.83 9.27 1.25
N TYR A 117 -14.21 8.88 2.46
CA TYR A 117 -13.41 9.16 3.66
C TYR A 117 -11.99 8.60 3.53
N HIS A 118 -11.85 7.35 3.06
CA HIS A 118 -10.55 6.73 2.87
C HIS A 118 -9.75 7.38 1.73
N PHE A 119 -10.37 7.75 0.61
CA PHE A 119 -9.66 8.49 -0.45
C PHE A 119 -9.17 9.86 0.01
N GLU A 120 -10.00 10.61 0.74
CA GLU A 120 -9.62 11.91 1.30
C GLU A 120 -8.46 11.77 2.30
N THR A 121 -8.50 10.73 3.15
CA THR A 121 -7.42 10.44 4.08
C THR A 121 -6.12 10.04 3.36
N ALA A 122 -6.21 9.26 2.27
CA ALA A 122 -5.05 8.93 1.45
C ALA A 122 -4.40 10.18 0.85
N LEU A 123 -5.21 11.09 0.29
CA LEU A 123 -4.74 12.35 -0.29
C LEU A 123 -4.15 13.32 0.74
N ALA A 124 -4.53 13.19 2.01
CA ALA A 124 -3.98 13.97 3.12
C ALA A 124 -2.72 13.34 3.75
N SER A 125 -2.35 12.12 3.36
CA SER A 125 -1.16 11.44 3.88
C SER A 125 0.12 12.18 3.49
N PRO A 126 1.05 12.44 4.44
CA PRO A 126 2.38 12.93 4.12
C PRO A 126 3.09 12.03 3.11
N ASP A 127 3.86 12.62 2.21
CA ASP A 127 4.71 11.94 1.21
C ASP A 127 3.98 10.94 0.28
N TYR A 128 2.65 10.99 0.23
CA TYR A 128 1.86 10.12 -0.64
C TYR A 128 1.92 10.56 -2.10
N TYR A 129 2.42 9.68 -2.96
CA TYR A 129 2.73 10.01 -4.36
C TYR A 129 1.67 9.51 -5.36
N ARG A 130 0.77 8.60 -4.99
CA ARG A 130 -0.26 8.04 -5.90
C ARG A 130 -1.53 8.89 -5.98
N LEU A 131 -1.36 10.21 -6.04
CA LEU A 131 -2.45 11.17 -6.07
C LEU A 131 -3.35 10.97 -7.30
N ALA A 132 -2.76 10.81 -8.48
CA ALA A 132 -3.51 10.57 -9.73
C ALA A 132 -4.42 9.35 -9.63
N GLN A 133 -3.88 8.20 -9.20
CA GLN A 133 -4.65 6.97 -9.01
C GLN A 133 -5.79 7.16 -8.00
N THR A 134 -5.57 7.95 -6.95
CA THR A 134 -6.61 8.18 -5.93
C THR A 134 -7.72 9.09 -6.46
N TYR A 135 -7.40 10.11 -7.26
CA TYR A 135 -8.41 10.93 -7.93
C TYR A 135 -9.17 10.15 -9.00
N GLU A 136 -8.51 9.26 -9.75
CA GLU A 136 -9.16 8.32 -10.66
C GLU A 136 -10.16 7.41 -9.91
N ASN A 137 -9.73 6.76 -8.84
CA ASN A 137 -10.60 5.94 -7.98
C ASN A 137 -11.79 6.75 -7.43
N THR A 138 -11.54 7.99 -7.01
CA THR A 138 -12.59 8.89 -6.51
C THR A 138 -13.60 9.24 -7.59
N ALA A 139 -13.15 9.54 -8.82
CA ALA A 139 -14.03 9.87 -9.94
C ALA A 139 -14.88 8.66 -10.37
N LEU A 140 -14.27 7.48 -10.46
CA LEU A 140 -14.98 6.22 -10.73
C LEU A 140 -16.04 5.94 -9.66
N CYS A 141 -15.66 6.09 -8.39
CA CYS A 141 -16.56 5.84 -7.29
C CYS A 141 -17.72 6.84 -7.22
N ALA A 142 -17.44 8.13 -7.46
CA ALA A 142 -18.44 9.18 -7.53
C ALA A 142 -19.41 8.96 -8.70
N HIS A 143 -18.93 8.45 -9.84
CA HIS A 143 -19.81 8.06 -10.93
C HIS A 143 -20.78 6.93 -10.53
N GLN A 144 -20.28 5.88 -9.87
CA GLN A 144 -21.12 4.78 -9.36
C GLN A 144 -22.13 5.25 -8.29
N ALA A 145 -21.73 6.22 -7.47
CA ALA A 145 -22.58 6.81 -6.44
C ALA A 145 -23.58 7.86 -6.99
N HIS A 146 -23.54 8.17 -8.28
CA HIS A 146 -24.26 9.28 -8.91
C HIS A 146 -23.97 10.67 -8.28
N ASP A 147 -22.79 10.84 -7.66
CA ASP A 147 -22.30 12.11 -7.12
C ASP A 147 -21.56 12.88 -8.22
N GLN A 148 -22.32 13.62 -9.03
CA GLN A 148 -21.79 14.37 -10.17
C GLN A 148 -20.77 15.43 -9.73
N THR A 149 -21.02 16.13 -8.63
CA THR A 149 -20.15 17.19 -8.11
C THR A 149 -18.77 16.64 -7.75
N ARG A 150 -18.73 15.54 -6.98
CA ARG A 150 -17.46 14.92 -6.58
C ARG A 150 -16.71 14.33 -7.77
N LYS A 151 -17.42 13.74 -8.73
CA LYS A 151 -16.84 13.23 -9.97
C LYS A 151 -16.11 14.35 -10.72
N ASP A 152 -16.75 15.49 -10.91
CA ASP A 152 -16.18 16.62 -11.65
C ASP A 152 -14.98 17.24 -10.93
N ILE A 153 -15.04 17.37 -9.60
CA ILE A 153 -13.91 17.83 -8.79
C ILE A 153 -12.72 16.86 -8.91
N ALA A 154 -12.96 15.56 -8.82
CA ALA A 154 -11.91 14.55 -8.91
C ALA A 154 -11.25 14.55 -10.30
N LEU A 155 -12.03 14.64 -11.38
CA LEU A 155 -11.51 14.77 -12.75
C LEU A 155 -10.70 16.06 -12.93
N GLN A 156 -11.17 17.18 -12.38
CA GLN A 156 -10.41 18.44 -12.44
C GLN A 156 -9.07 18.33 -11.70
N LYS A 157 -9.03 17.67 -10.55
CA LYS A 157 -7.80 17.44 -9.79
C LYS A 157 -6.85 16.48 -10.52
N LEU A 158 -7.39 15.41 -11.10
CA LEU A 158 -6.63 14.49 -11.93
C LEU A 158 -5.99 15.21 -13.12
N ALA A 159 -6.75 16.07 -13.81
CA ALA A 159 -6.26 16.81 -14.97
C ALA A 159 -5.07 17.73 -14.67
N LYS A 160 -4.92 18.19 -13.42
CA LYS A 160 -3.75 18.99 -12.99
C LYS A 160 -2.48 18.16 -12.86
N ILE A 161 -2.60 16.85 -12.68
CA ILE A 161 -1.48 15.90 -12.55
C ILE A 161 -1.21 15.25 -13.89
N ASP A 162 -2.26 14.72 -14.52
CA ASP A 162 -2.24 14.08 -15.84
C ASP A 162 -3.52 14.44 -16.60
N GLN A 163 -3.39 15.43 -17.51
CA GLN A 163 -4.51 15.92 -18.32
C GLN A 163 -5.05 14.83 -19.26
N GLN A 164 -4.15 14.05 -19.89
CA GLN A 164 -4.55 13.05 -20.86
C GLN A 164 -5.36 11.93 -20.18
N GLN A 165 -4.92 11.48 -19.01
CA GLN A 165 -5.64 10.49 -18.22
C GLN A 165 -7.03 10.97 -17.83
N ALA A 166 -7.16 12.22 -17.37
CA ALA A 166 -8.46 12.79 -17.00
C ALA A 166 -9.44 12.86 -18.18
N GLU A 167 -8.98 13.31 -19.35
CA GLU A 167 -9.81 13.38 -20.56
C GLU A 167 -10.24 12.00 -21.06
N GLN A 168 -9.35 11.00 -20.97
CA GLN A 168 -9.69 9.62 -21.28
C GLN A 168 -10.77 9.10 -20.33
N LEU A 169 -10.57 9.26 -19.01
CA LEU A 169 -11.51 8.80 -18.01
C LEU A 169 -12.87 9.50 -18.15
N GLN A 170 -12.89 10.81 -18.38
CA GLN A 170 -14.13 11.56 -18.58
C GLN A 170 -14.95 11.04 -19.76
N ARG A 171 -14.30 10.60 -20.85
CA ARG A 171 -15.00 10.00 -22.00
C ARG A 171 -15.65 8.66 -21.66
N ILE A 172 -15.04 7.88 -20.77
CA ILE A 172 -15.56 6.58 -20.31
C ILE A 172 -16.76 6.77 -19.37
N LEU A 173 -16.79 7.86 -18.60
CA LEU A 173 -17.83 8.14 -17.59
C LEU A 173 -19.00 9.01 -18.08
N LYS A 174 -19.10 9.25 -19.39
CA LYS A 174 -20.25 9.91 -20.04
C LYS A 174 -21.31 8.87 -20.36
#